data_AF-A0A8S2YEA0-F1
#
_entry.id   AF-A0A8S2YEA0-F1
#
_cell.length_a   1.000
_cell.length_b   1.000
_cell.length_c   1.000
_cell.angle_alpha   90.00
_cell.angle_beta   90.00
_cell.angle_gamma   90.00
#
_symmetry.space_group_name_H-M   'P 1'
#
loop_
_entity.id
_entity.type
_entity.pdbx_description
1 polymer ?
#
loop_
_entity_poly.entity_id
_entity_poly.type
_entity_poly.pdbx_seq_one_letter_code
_entity_poly.pdbx_strand_id
1 'polypeptide(L)' 'PWIDFNKGDAEAWVRLNEADTAKTVLEKVLAAGQGKLVIDGKEVISRLVEGEEEVEFWK' A
#
# COMPACT_ATOMS: atom_id res chain seq x y z
N PRO A 1 11.86 -4.52 0.58
CA PRO A 1 10.49 -4.14 0.20
C PRO A 1 10.23 -4.70 -1.19
N TRP A 2 9.05 -5.27 -1.41
CA TRP A 2 8.65 -5.87 -2.68
C TRP A 2 7.40 -5.16 -3.20
N ILE A 3 7.35 -4.91 -4.51
CA ILE A 3 6.18 -4.33 -5.16
C ILE A 3 5.70 -5.39 -6.14
N ASP A 4 4.50 -5.90 -5.88
CA ASP A 4 3.80 -6.79 -6.79
C ASP A 4 2.84 -5.95 -7.62
N PHE A 5 3.14 -5.81 -8.91
CA PHE A 5 2.33 -5.08 -9.85
C PHE A 5 2.42 -5.74 -11.22
N ASN A 6 1.27 -6.14 -11.74
CA ASN A 6 1.16 -6.68 -13.08
C ASN A 6 0.74 -5.57 -14.04
N LYS A 7 1.45 -5.48 -15.16
CA LYS A 7 1.20 -4.43 -16.16
C LYS A 7 -0.15 -4.68 -16.84
N GLY A 8 -1.15 -3.88 -16.47
CA GLY A 8 -2.54 -4.01 -16.95
C GLY A 8 -3.54 -4.03 -15.79
N ASP A 9 -3.10 -4.34 -14.58
CA ASP A 9 -3.92 -4.29 -13.38
C ASP A 9 -4.13 -2.86 -12.88
N ALA A 10 -5.30 -2.63 -12.28
CA ALA A 10 -5.65 -1.36 -11.64
C ALA A 10 -5.13 -1.27 -10.19
N GLU A 11 -4.60 -2.37 -9.67
CA GLU A 11 -4.23 -2.54 -8.27
C GLU A 11 -2.77 -3.00 -8.17
N ALA A 12 -2.09 -2.57 -7.10
CA ALA A 12 -0.70 -2.92 -6.81
C ALA A 12 -0.55 -3.23 -5.33
N TRP A 13 0.31 -4.18 -5.02
CA TRP A 13 0.60 -4.60 -3.64
C TRP A 13 2.02 -4.22 -3.28
N VAL A 14 2.19 -3.56 -2.13
CA VAL A 14 3.52 -3.20 -1.62
C VAL A 14 3.76 -3.93 -0.31
N ARG A 15 4.70 -4.86 -0.31
CA ARG A 15 5.19 -5.53 0.90
C ARG A 15 6.39 -4.80 1.46
N LEU A 16 6.29 -4.42 2.72
CA LEU A 16 7.39 -3.82 3.48
C LEU A 16 8.04 -4.90 4.36
N ASN A 17 9.35 -4.79 4.57
CA ASN A 17 10.13 -5.85 5.22
C ASN A 17 10.02 -5.83 6.75
N GLU A 18 9.54 -4.73 7.33
CA GLU A 18 9.42 -4.56 8.78
C GLU A 18 7.96 -4.44 9.17
N ALA A 19 7.59 -5.14 10.26
CA ALA A 19 6.28 -5.03 10.88
C ALA A 19 6.00 -3.57 11.28
N ASP A 20 4.72 -3.17 11.28
CA ASP A 20 4.25 -1.81 11.60
C ASP A 20 4.70 -0.68 10.64
N THR A 21 5.59 -0.99 9.69
CA THR A 21 6.12 0.01 8.76
C THR A 21 5.07 0.43 7.73
N ALA A 22 4.17 -0.48 7.34
CA ALA A 22 3.10 -0.18 6.39
C ALA A 22 2.14 0.89 6.90
N LYS A 23 1.80 0.83 8.20
CA LYS A 23 0.95 1.83 8.84
C LYS A 23 1.62 3.19 8.87
N THR A 24 2.88 3.23 9.31
CA THR A 24 3.68 4.46 9.36
C THR A 24 3.85 5.08 7.97
N VAL A 25 4.08 4.27 6.94
CA VAL A 25 4.19 4.74 5.55
C VAL A 25 2.86 5.27 5.06
N LEU A 26 1.76 4.56 5.28
CA LEU A 26 0.42 5.00 4.88
C LEU A 26 0.06 6.33 5.54
N GLU A 27 0.26 6.46 6.86
CA GLU A 27 0.00 7.70 7.59
C GLU A 27 0.84 8.86 7.08
N LYS A 28 2.14 8.66 6.83
CA LYS A 28 3.02 9.71 6.28
C LYS A 28 2.62 10.13 4.88
N VAL A 29 2.24 9.17 4.04
CA VAL A 29 1.87 9.45 2.65
C VAL A 29 0.51 10.13 2.56
N LEU A 30 -0.46 9.71 3.37
CA LEU A 30 -1.73 10.42 3.52
C LEU A 30 -1.49 11.83 4.09
N ALA A 31 -0.66 12.00 5.12
CA ALA A 31 -0.37 13.30 5.69
C ALA A 31 0.31 14.25 4.67
N ALA A 32 1.26 13.74 3.88
CA ALA A 32 1.94 14.51 2.84
C ALA A 32 1.02 14.85 1.65
N GLY A 33 0.08 13.97 1.34
CA GLY A 33 -0.85 14.09 0.21
C GLY A 33 -2.24 14.62 0.56
N GLN A 34 -2.43 15.23 1.73
CA GLN A 34 -3.75 15.72 2.21
C GLN A 34 -4.84 14.64 2.21
N GLY A 35 -4.48 13.42 2.62
CA GLY A 35 -5.35 12.25 2.65
C GLY A 35 -5.44 11.49 1.32
N LYS A 36 -4.60 11.83 0.33
CA LYS A 36 -4.62 11.20 -1.00
C LYS A 36 -3.23 10.75 -1.43
N LEU A 37 -3.14 9.53 -1.94
CA LEU A 37 -1.94 9.03 -2.61
C LEU A 37 -2.07 9.40 -4.09
N VAL A 38 -1.09 10.12 -4.65
CA VAL A 38 -1.06 10.47 -6.07
C VAL A 38 0.14 9.80 -6.72
N ILE A 39 -0.10 8.90 -7.68
CA ILE A 39 0.93 8.25 -8.46
C ILE A 39 0.76 8.69 -9.92
N ASP A 40 1.80 9.26 -10.52
CA ASP A 40 1.78 9.74 -11.91
C ASP A 40 0.61 10.71 -12.21
N GLY A 41 0.29 11.59 -11.26
CA GLY A 41 -0.82 12.53 -11.37
C GLY A 41 -2.22 11.91 -11.22
N LYS A 42 -2.33 10.60 -10.95
CA LYS A 42 -3.59 9.91 -10.66
C LYS A 42 -3.75 9.70 -9.17
N GLU A 43 -4.92 10.08 -8.66
CA GLU A 43 -5.35 9.77 -7.31
C GLU A 43 -5.60 8.26 -7.21
N VAL A 44 -4.94 7.61 -6.27
CA VAL A 44 -5.07 6.19 -6.00
C VAL A 44 -5.46 5.98 -4.54
N ILE A 45 -6.27 4.95 -4.32
CA ILE A 45 -6.71 4.58 -2.97
C ILE A 45 -5.66 3.64 -2.39
N SER A 46 -5.22 3.94 -1.18
CA SER A 46 -4.33 3.07 -0.43
C SER A 46 -5.09 2.54 0.79
N ARG A 47 -5.03 1.23 0.97
CA ARG A 47 -5.64 0.52 2.10
C ARG A 47 -4.56 -0.29 2.80
N LEU A 48 -4.55 -0.21 4.13
CA LEU A 48 -3.69 -1.07 4.93
C LEU A 48 -4.35 -2.45 5.03
N VAL A 49 -3.58 -3.47 4.73
CA VAL A 49 -4.00 -4.87 4.85
C VAL A 49 -3.32 -5.39 6.10
N GLU A 50 -4.08 -5.56 7.18
CA GLU A 50 -3.59 -6.04 8.49
C GLU A 50 -4.46 -7.22 8.95
N GLY A 51 -3.86 -8.16 9.69
CA GLY A 51 -4.61 -9.23 10.36
C GLY A 51 -4.94 -10.43 9.46
N GLU A 52 -6.21 -10.86 9.42
CA GLU A 52 -6.66 -12.07 8.70
C GLU A 52 -6.40 -11.99 7.18
N GLU A 53 -6.57 -10.81 6.57
CA GLU A 53 -6.28 -10.59 5.14
C GLU A 53 -4.77 -10.72 4.84
N GLU A 54 -3.89 -10.47 5.83
CA GLU A 54 -2.46 -10.72 5.68
C GLU A 54 -2.22 -12.24 5.59
N VAL A 55 -2.78 -13.02 6.51
CA VAL A 55 -2.57 -14.48 6.58
C VAL A 55 -3.03 -15.20 5.31
N GLU A 56 -4.12 -14.74 4.67
CA GLU A 56 -4.57 -15.29 3.38
C GLU A 56 -3.65 -14.91 2.22
N PHE A 57 -3.06 -13.71 2.20
CA PHE A 57 -2.10 -13.28 1.19
C PHE A 57 -0.73 -13.94 1.33
N TRP A 58 -0.38 -14.41 2.53
CA TRP A 58 0.86 -15.13 2.82
C TRP A 58 0.75 -16.65 2.62
N LYS A 59 -0.44 -17.18 2.26
CA LYS A 59 -0.69 -18.62 2.10
C LYS A 59 -0.42 -19.15 0.70
#